data_AF-A0A139A0S9-F1
#
_entry.id   AF-A0A139A0S9-F1
#
_cell.length_a   1.000
_cell.length_b   1.000
_cell.length_c   1.000
_cell.angle_alpha   90.00
_cell.angle_beta   90.00
_cell.angle_gamma   90.00
#
_symmetry.space_group_name_H-M   'P 1'
#
loop_
_entity.id
_entity.type
_entity.pdbx_description
1 polymer ?
#
loop_
_entity_poly.entity_id
_entity_poly.type
_entity_poly.pdbx_seq_one_letter_code
_entity_poly.pdbx_strand_id
1 'polypeptide(L)'
;MDASPASESISPDWDCPVCLFTCTDAVECDACATIFCQNCVVEVSSSPTCRSDPVGTHPNGYVRRLIAKMPSACDGCGGKMQRGDLQEHRVVCSGVVRECAKPGCDFKGNREDWLKHVDQEHWKDLCLAFQHHFAKARPDRTNDPIATETNSAGRIARLGSTGQYYCGGRLDISCNCCDGVCGPKSGCPCRACLALTVKARCLPSGFLVNNDGATARKGVTGRYYCGRKVMDNVDGCDGWCGPTNGDNCEACEKLDELGVFYLTAVSRGL
;
A
#
# COMPACT_ATOMS: atom_id res chain seq x y z
N MET A 1 -11.65 -50.74 13.71
CA MET A 1 -11.49 -49.76 14.81
C MET A 1 -10.97 -48.50 14.15
N ASP A 2 -11.90 -47.67 13.69
CA ASP A 2 -11.60 -46.42 13.00
C ASP A 2 -11.06 -45.40 14.00
N ALA A 3 -9.82 -44.98 13.81
CA ALA A 3 -9.24 -43.88 14.54
C ALA A 3 -9.85 -42.57 14.00
N SER A 4 -10.73 -41.97 14.79
CA SER A 4 -11.15 -40.57 14.59
C SER A 4 -9.93 -39.65 14.70
N PRO A 5 -9.71 -38.70 13.78
CA PRO A 5 -8.66 -37.71 13.97
C PRO A 5 -9.07 -36.77 15.10
N ALA A 6 -8.20 -36.68 16.11
CA ALA A 6 -8.33 -35.75 17.21
C ALA A 6 -8.52 -34.32 16.67
N SER A 7 -9.60 -33.66 17.10
CA SER A 7 -9.78 -32.23 16.92
C SER A 7 -8.67 -31.51 17.70
N GLU A 8 -7.69 -30.96 16.99
CA GLU A 8 -6.71 -30.05 17.57
C GLU A 8 -7.45 -28.88 18.24
N SER A 9 -7.39 -28.83 19.57
CA SER A 9 -7.95 -27.76 20.37
C SER A 9 -7.24 -26.45 20.02
N ILE A 10 -7.97 -25.51 19.45
CA ILE A 10 -7.51 -24.14 19.19
C ILE A 10 -7.16 -23.51 20.54
N SER A 11 -5.89 -23.14 20.74
CA SER A 11 -5.44 -22.50 21.98
C SER A 11 -6.12 -21.12 22.13
N PRO A 12 -6.77 -20.83 23.27
CA PRO A 12 -7.53 -19.59 23.51
C PRO A 12 -6.64 -18.34 23.72
N ASP A 13 -5.33 -18.44 23.51
CA ASP A 13 -4.36 -17.40 23.89
C ASP A 13 -4.58 -16.06 23.17
N TRP A 14 -5.27 -16.05 22.03
CA TRP A 14 -5.46 -14.87 21.18
C TRP A 14 -6.92 -14.53 20.91
N ASP A 15 -7.85 -15.06 21.69
CA ASP A 15 -9.27 -14.72 21.56
C ASP A 15 -9.57 -13.40 22.27
N CYS A 16 -10.34 -12.55 21.61
CA CYS A 16 -10.69 -11.23 22.13
C CYS A 16 -11.73 -11.39 23.27
N PRO A 17 -11.49 -10.84 24.47
CA PRO A 17 -12.46 -10.91 25.57
C PRO A 17 -13.80 -10.21 25.31
N VAL A 18 -13.88 -9.38 24.26
CA VAL A 18 -15.10 -8.64 23.90
C VAL A 18 -15.97 -9.43 22.92
N CYS A 19 -15.40 -9.90 21.80
CA CYS A 19 -16.17 -10.62 20.78
C CYS A 19 -16.05 -12.14 20.87
N LEU A 20 -15.16 -12.67 21.70
CA LEU A 20 -14.91 -14.11 21.91
C LEU A 20 -14.45 -14.86 20.66
N PHE A 21 -13.91 -14.15 19.68
CA PHE A 21 -13.27 -14.71 18.50
C PHE A 21 -11.78 -14.38 18.51
N THR A 22 -10.99 -15.19 17.80
CA THR A 22 -9.57 -14.91 17.55
C THR A 22 -9.40 -13.51 17.00
N CYS A 23 -8.50 -12.74 17.61
CA CYS A 23 -8.41 -11.31 17.39
C CYS A 23 -8.16 -10.94 15.92
N THR A 24 -8.86 -9.91 15.44
CA THR A 24 -8.59 -9.24 14.17
C THR A 24 -7.91 -7.90 14.46
N ASP A 25 -6.82 -7.62 13.76
CA ASP A 25 -5.98 -6.43 14.02
C ASP A 25 -5.60 -6.28 15.49
N ALA A 26 -5.06 -7.36 16.09
CA ALA A 26 -4.74 -7.43 17.51
C ALA A 26 -4.03 -6.18 18.06
N VAL A 27 -4.55 -5.67 19.18
CA VAL A 27 -3.98 -4.61 20.01
C VAL A 27 -3.79 -5.13 21.43
N GLU A 28 -2.80 -4.62 22.14
CA GLU A 28 -2.47 -5.02 23.50
C GLU A 28 -2.83 -3.89 24.47
N CYS A 29 -3.43 -4.25 25.61
CA CYS A 29 -3.73 -3.30 26.67
C CYS A 29 -2.47 -2.94 27.48
N ASP A 30 -2.23 -1.63 27.63
CA ASP A 30 -1.04 -1.10 28.30
C ASP A 30 -0.97 -1.49 29.79
N ALA A 31 -2.13 -1.68 30.43
CA ALA A 31 -2.23 -1.94 31.86
C ALA A 31 -2.08 -3.43 32.23
N CYS A 32 -2.45 -4.36 31.35
CA CYS A 32 -2.54 -5.79 31.70
C CYS A 32 -2.09 -6.76 30.59
N ALA A 33 -1.54 -6.25 29.48
CA ALA A 33 -1.08 -7.04 28.33
C ALA A 33 -2.15 -7.95 27.68
N THR A 34 -3.43 -7.76 28.01
CA THR A 34 -4.51 -8.52 27.38
C THR A 34 -4.67 -8.09 25.93
N ILE A 35 -4.90 -9.06 25.03
CA ILE A 35 -5.08 -8.82 23.61
C ILE A 35 -6.55 -8.59 23.27
N PHE A 36 -6.83 -7.58 22.46
CA PHE A 36 -8.16 -7.26 21.94
C PHE A 36 -8.15 -7.10 20.42
N CYS A 37 -9.32 -7.21 19.77
CA CYS A 37 -9.49 -6.67 18.43
C CYS A 37 -9.43 -5.14 18.47
N GLN A 38 -8.78 -4.51 17.50
CA GLN A 38 -8.70 -3.05 17.40
C GLN A 38 -10.10 -2.39 17.41
N ASN A 39 -11.06 -2.95 16.67
CA ASN A 39 -12.41 -2.40 16.62
C ASN A 39 -13.24 -2.69 17.87
N CYS A 40 -12.95 -3.78 18.59
CA CYS A 40 -13.74 -4.14 19.77
C CYS A 40 -13.36 -3.29 20.99
N VAL A 41 -12.08 -2.93 21.13
CA VAL A 41 -11.63 -2.17 22.31
C VAL A 41 -12.09 -0.71 22.28
N VAL A 42 -12.34 -0.15 21.09
CA VAL A 42 -12.84 1.23 20.92
C VAL A 42 -14.25 1.39 21.50
N GLU A 43 -15.03 0.32 21.53
CA GLU A 43 -16.42 0.32 22.02
C GLU A 43 -16.54 0.15 23.55
N VAL A 44 -15.43 -0.03 24.27
CA VAL A 44 -15.43 -0.22 25.73
C VAL A 44 -14.67 0.91 26.44
N SER A 45 -15.26 1.46 27.49
CA SER A 45 -14.63 2.51 28.31
C SER A 45 -13.60 1.95 29.29
N SER A 46 -13.84 0.74 29.82
CA SER A 46 -12.97 0.07 30.79
C SER A 46 -12.61 -1.34 30.35
N SER A 47 -11.39 -1.80 30.69
CA SER A 47 -10.91 -3.12 30.26
C SER A 47 -11.73 -4.22 30.95
N PRO A 48 -12.33 -5.17 30.21
CA PRO A 48 -13.06 -6.29 30.79
C PRO A 48 -12.19 -7.18 31.71
N THR A 49 -10.88 -7.16 31.50
CA THR A 49 -9.94 -8.02 32.23
C THR A 49 -9.35 -7.34 33.47
N CYS A 50 -8.85 -6.12 33.34
CA CYS A 50 -8.15 -5.43 34.43
C CYS A 50 -8.89 -4.20 34.99
N ARG A 51 -10.02 -3.83 34.37
CA ARG A 51 -10.85 -2.67 34.76
C ARG A 51 -10.13 -1.31 34.70
N SER A 52 -9.00 -1.22 33.99
CA SER A 52 -8.36 0.07 33.69
C SER A 52 -9.33 0.96 32.91
N ASP A 53 -9.40 2.23 33.30
CA ASP A 53 -10.24 3.27 32.70
C ASP A 53 -9.43 4.60 32.66
N PRO A 54 -9.15 5.16 31.47
CA PRO A 54 -9.49 4.64 30.15
C PRO A 54 -8.64 3.41 29.77
N VAL A 55 -9.12 2.62 28.80
CA VAL A 55 -8.33 1.52 28.22
C VAL A 55 -7.28 2.07 27.26
N GLY A 56 -6.03 2.15 27.72
CA GLY A 56 -4.87 2.36 26.85
C GLY A 56 -4.55 1.10 26.06
N THR A 57 -4.35 1.22 24.75
CA THR A 57 -3.89 0.12 23.89
C THR A 57 -2.90 0.56 22.83
N HIS A 58 -2.08 -0.38 22.37
CA HIS A 58 -1.19 -0.21 21.22
C HIS A 58 -1.23 -1.42 20.27
N PRO A 59 -0.99 -1.25 18.95
CA PRO A 59 -0.92 -2.37 18.01
C PRO A 59 0.20 -3.36 18.36
N ASN A 60 -0.14 -4.64 18.48
CA ASN A 60 0.84 -5.70 18.70
C ASN A 60 1.16 -6.42 17.38
N GLY A 61 2.18 -5.93 16.67
CA GLY A 61 2.60 -6.50 15.39
C GLY A 61 3.12 -7.94 15.47
N TYR A 62 3.64 -8.37 16.61
CA TYR A 62 4.10 -9.76 16.80
C TYR A 62 2.92 -10.72 16.88
N VAL A 63 1.93 -10.43 17.72
CA VAL A 63 0.70 -11.22 17.87
C VAL A 63 -0.09 -11.25 16.56
N ARG A 64 -0.20 -10.12 15.84
CA ARG A 64 -0.81 -10.10 14.49
C ARG A 64 -0.16 -11.08 13.53
N ARG A 65 1.18 -11.19 13.53
CA ARG A 65 1.91 -12.17 12.69
C ARG A 65 1.67 -13.61 13.11
N LEU A 66 1.53 -13.87 14.41
CA LEU A 66 1.23 -15.22 14.91
C LEU A 66 -0.19 -15.65 14.51
N ILE A 67 -1.18 -14.79 14.75
CA ILE A 67 -2.57 -15.02 14.33
C ILE A 67 -2.66 -15.23 12.82
N ALA A 68 -1.94 -14.41 12.03
CA ALA A 68 -1.93 -14.53 10.58
C ALA A 68 -1.44 -15.91 10.10
N LYS A 69 -0.48 -16.53 10.79
CA LYS A 69 0.08 -17.84 10.45
C LYS A 69 -0.79 -19.03 10.86
N MET A 70 -1.86 -18.81 11.63
CA MET A 70 -2.76 -19.89 12.06
C MET A 70 -3.38 -20.59 10.83
N PRO A 71 -3.49 -21.93 10.84
CA PRO A 71 -4.24 -22.65 9.83
C PRO A 71 -5.70 -22.18 9.80
N SER A 72 -6.22 -22.00 8.60
CA SER A 72 -7.63 -21.69 8.37
C SER A 72 -8.12 -22.42 7.12
N ALA A 73 -9.42 -22.66 7.06
CA ALA A 73 -10.09 -23.15 5.87
C ALA A 73 -11.00 -22.07 5.28
N CYS A 74 -11.09 -22.03 3.96
CA CYS A 74 -12.09 -21.22 3.27
C CYS A 74 -13.49 -21.80 3.49
N ASP A 75 -14.44 -20.95 3.89
CA ASP A 75 -15.85 -21.30 4.08
C ASP A 75 -16.58 -21.65 2.78
N GLY A 76 -16.08 -21.16 1.64
CA GLY A 76 -16.62 -21.46 0.32
C GLY A 76 -16.07 -22.75 -0.29
N CYS A 77 -14.74 -22.87 -0.42
CA CYS A 77 -14.11 -24.00 -1.13
C CYS A 77 -13.48 -25.07 -0.23
N GLY A 78 -13.42 -24.85 1.08
CA GLY A 78 -12.75 -25.76 2.03
C GLY A 78 -11.22 -25.77 1.92
N GLY A 79 -10.62 -24.97 1.03
CA GLY A 79 -9.17 -24.90 0.84
C GLY A 79 -8.45 -24.50 2.12
N LYS A 80 -7.35 -25.19 2.42
CA LYS A 80 -6.50 -24.91 3.60
C LYS A 80 -5.48 -23.83 3.26
N MET A 81 -5.34 -22.84 4.11
CA MET A 81 -4.39 -21.73 3.98
C MET A 81 -4.08 -21.11 5.35
N GLN A 82 -3.27 -20.05 5.39
CA GLN A 82 -3.09 -19.28 6.61
C GLN A 82 -4.22 -18.26 6.77
N ARG A 83 -4.59 -17.93 8.01
CA ARG A 83 -5.65 -16.94 8.31
C ARG A 83 -5.36 -15.58 7.66
N GLY A 84 -4.09 -15.18 7.60
CA GLY A 84 -3.65 -13.93 6.95
C GLY A 84 -3.96 -13.87 5.45
N ASP A 85 -3.98 -15.02 4.78
CA ASP A 85 -4.23 -15.12 3.33
C ASP A 85 -5.72 -15.24 3.00
N LEU A 86 -6.57 -15.52 4.01
CA LEU A 86 -7.97 -15.87 3.82
C LEU A 86 -8.77 -14.73 3.17
N GLN A 87 -8.52 -13.49 3.59
CA GLN A 87 -9.24 -12.33 3.04
C GLN A 87 -8.93 -12.13 1.56
N GLU A 88 -7.66 -12.20 1.17
CA GLU A 88 -7.23 -12.09 -0.23
C GLU A 88 -7.76 -13.26 -1.06
N HIS A 89 -7.68 -14.48 -0.52
CA HIS A 89 -8.27 -15.66 -1.15
C HIS A 89 -9.78 -15.49 -1.40
N ARG A 90 -10.54 -14.99 -0.40
CA ARG A 90 -12.00 -14.78 -0.54
C ARG A 90 -12.34 -13.84 -1.70
N VAL A 91 -11.46 -12.92 -2.08
CA VAL A 91 -11.70 -12.04 -3.25
C VAL A 91 -11.78 -12.86 -4.55
N VAL A 92 -10.92 -13.87 -4.70
CA VAL A 92 -10.81 -14.66 -5.94
C VAL A 92 -11.47 -16.03 -5.88
N CYS A 93 -11.86 -16.49 -4.68
CA CYS A 93 -12.45 -17.80 -4.46
C CYS A 93 -13.75 -17.99 -5.26
N SER A 94 -13.86 -19.14 -5.93
CA SER A 94 -15.03 -19.55 -6.69
C SER A 94 -16.18 -20.06 -5.81
N GLY A 95 -15.87 -20.70 -4.68
CA GLY A 95 -16.86 -21.33 -3.81
C GLY A 95 -17.53 -20.39 -2.81
N VAL A 96 -17.02 -19.17 -2.62
CA VAL A 96 -17.64 -18.19 -1.71
C VAL A 96 -18.89 -17.62 -2.37
N VAL A 97 -20.03 -17.74 -1.68
CA VAL A 97 -21.29 -17.10 -2.08
C VAL A 97 -21.20 -15.60 -1.82
N ARG A 98 -21.58 -14.80 -2.82
CA ARG A 98 -21.55 -13.34 -2.82
C ARG A 98 -22.95 -12.80 -2.96
N GLU A 99 -23.25 -11.78 -2.17
CA GLU A 99 -24.47 -11.00 -2.28
C GLU A 99 -24.25 -9.84 -3.27
N CYS A 100 -25.26 -9.52 -4.07
CA CYS A 100 -25.18 -8.35 -4.95
C CYS A 100 -25.15 -7.06 -4.11
N ALA A 101 -24.20 -6.17 -4.39
CA ALA A 101 -24.05 -4.92 -3.66
C ALA A 101 -25.01 -3.81 -4.17
N LYS A 102 -25.78 -4.06 -5.23
CA LYS A 102 -26.71 -3.08 -5.79
C LYS A 102 -27.90 -2.90 -4.83
N PRO A 103 -28.22 -1.67 -4.38
CA PRO A 103 -29.39 -1.44 -3.55
C PRO A 103 -30.67 -1.93 -4.25
N GLY A 104 -31.44 -2.78 -3.55
CA GLY A 104 -32.68 -3.37 -4.06
C GLY A 104 -32.48 -4.63 -4.91
N CYS A 105 -31.27 -5.19 -4.99
CA CYS A 105 -31.02 -6.49 -5.59
C CYS A 105 -30.73 -7.54 -4.50
N ASP A 106 -31.50 -8.63 -4.49
CA ASP A 106 -31.39 -9.70 -3.49
C ASP A 106 -30.60 -10.92 -3.98
N PHE A 107 -29.94 -10.82 -5.15
CA PHE A 107 -29.22 -11.94 -5.74
C PHE A 107 -28.06 -12.42 -4.84
N LYS A 108 -27.95 -13.74 -4.69
CA LYS A 108 -26.82 -14.41 -4.03
C LYS A 108 -26.36 -15.59 -4.87
N GLY A 109 -25.06 -15.69 -5.11
CA GLY A 109 -24.50 -16.77 -5.93
C GLY A 109 -22.99 -16.94 -5.76
N ASN A 110 -22.46 -18.04 -6.26
CA ASN A 110 -21.01 -18.25 -6.35
C ASN A 110 -20.37 -17.23 -7.32
N ARG A 111 -19.05 -17.26 -7.48
CA ARG A 111 -18.35 -16.29 -8.34
C ARG A 111 -18.86 -16.29 -9.79
N GLU A 112 -19.12 -17.45 -10.37
CA GLU A 112 -19.53 -17.56 -11.77
C GLU A 112 -20.95 -17.02 -11.98
N ASP A 113 -21.88 -17.42 -11.13
CA ASP A 113 -23.28 -16.97 -11.20
C ASP A 113 -23.40 -15.48 -10.88
N TRP A 114 -22.61 -14.99 -9.93
CA TRP A 114 -22.54 -13.57 -9.60
C TRP A 114 -22.02 -12.72 -10.77
N LEU A 115 -20.99 -13.18 -11.48
CA LEU A 115 -20.48 -12.47 -12.66
C LEU A 115 -21.53 -12.43 -13.78
N LYS A 116 -22.21 -13.55 -14.04
CA LYS A 116 -23.29 -13.60 -15.03
C LYS A 116 -24.44 -12.66 -14.66
N HIS A 117 -24.86 -12.67 -13.39
CA HIS A 117 -25.90 -11.77 -12.89
C HIS A 117 -25.52 -10.30 -13.08
N VAL A 118 -24.31 -9.89 -12.69
CA VAL A 118 -23.86 -8.50 -12.83
C VAL A 118 -23.80 -8.08 -14.31
N ASP A 119 -23.30 -8.94 -15.19
CA ASP A 119 -23.23 -8.68 -16.64
C ASP A 119 -24.63 -8.54 -17.28
N GLN A 120 -25.59 -9.35 -16.84
CA GLN A 120 -26.94 -9.34 -17.42
C GLN A 120 -27.84 -8.23 -16.86
N GLU A 121 -27.78 -7.98 -15.55
CA GLU A 121 -28.74 -7.11 -14.86
C GLU A 121 -28.17 -5.74 -14.46
N HIS A 122 -26.86 -5.64 -14.28
CA HIS A 122 -26.21 -4.46 -13.66
C HIS A 122 -25.03 -3.90 -14.46
N TRP A 123 -24.82 -4.31 -15.71
CA TRP A 123 -23.65 -3.88 -16.49
C TRP A 123 -23.53 -2.35 -16.62
N LYS A 124 -24.66 -1.63 -16.72
CA LYS A 124 -24.67 -0.16 -16.78
C LYS A 124 -24.14 0.47 -15.49
N ASP A 125 -24.59 -0.06 -14.36
CA ASP A 125 -24.12 0.38 -13.04
C ASP A 125 -22.63 0.08 -12.87
N LEU A 126 -22.18 -1.07 -13.36
CA LEU A 126 -20.77 -1.44 -13.39
C LEU A 126 -19.96 -0.43 -14.23
N CYS A 127 -20.40 -0.11 -15.44
CA CYS A 127 -19.74 0.88 -16.29
C CYS A 127 -19.65 2.26 -15.62
N LEU A 128 -20.74 2.73 -14.99
CA LEU A 128 -20.77 4.00 -14.27
C LEU A 128 -19.84 3.99 -13.06
N ALA A 129 -19.87 2.92 -12.25
CA ALA A 129 -19.01 2.77 -11.09
C ALA A 129 -17.53 2.76 -11.49
N PHE A 130 -17.17 2.00 -12.53
CA PHE A 130 -15.82 2.00 -13.08
C PHE A 130 -15.41 3.38 -13.59
N GLN A 131 -16.27 4.05 -14.36
CA GLN A 131 -15.99 5.40 -14.85
C GLN A 131 -15.78 6.39 -13.70
N HIS A 132 -16.62 6.38 -12.65
CA HIS A 132 -16.45 7.26 -11.50
C HIS A 132 -15.19 6.95 -10.67
N HIS A 133 -14.89 5.66 -10.46
CA HIS A 133 -13.72 5.24 -9.69
C HIS A 133 -12.42 5.61 -10.40
N PHE A 134 -12.35 5.40 -11.73
CA PHE A 134 -11.15 5.70 -12.51
C PHE A 134 -11.11 7.12 -13.07
N ALA A 135 -12.22 7.86 -13.15
CA ALA A 135 -12.18 9.30 -13.47
C ALA A 135 -11.44 10.09 -12.38
N LYS A 136 -11.52 9.67 -11.12
CA LYS A 136 -10.73 10.23 -10.02
C LYS A 136 -9.26 9.79 -10.05
N ALA A 137 -8.96 8.69 -10.73
CA ALA A 137 -7.61 8.12 -10.86
C ALA A 137 -6.93 8.44 -12.20
N ARG A 138 -7.62 9.12 -13.12
CA ARG A 138 -7.02 9.63 -14.35
C ARG A 138 -6.21 10.86 -13.97
N PRO A 139 -4.86 10.81 -13.99
CA PRO A 139 -4.12 12.06 -14.05
C PRO A 139 -4.61 12.82 -15.28
N ASP A 140 -4.86 14.11 -15.11
CA ASP A 140 -5.15 14.98 -16.25
C ASP A 140 -3.98 14.87 -17.23
N ARG A 141 -4.22 14.16 -18.33
CA ARG A 141 -3.25 13.97 -19.42
C ARG A 141 -3.53 14.95 -20.54
N THR A 142 -3.81 16.22 -20.21
CA THR A 142 -3.33 17.26 -21.12
C THR A 142 -1.81 17.14 -21.11
N ASN A 143 -1.27 16.41 -22.09
CA ASN A 143 0.13 16.49 -22.53
C ASN A 143 0.36 17.92 -23.06
N ASP A 144 0.20 18.92 -22.21
CA ASP A 144 0.74 20.23 -22.46
C ASP A 144 2.17 20.18 -21.92
N PRO A 145 3.20 20.12 -22.79
CA PRO A 145 4.59 20.22 -22.36
C PRO A 145 4.91 21.56 -21.65
N ILE A 146 3.93 22.48 -21.57
CA ILE A 146 3.98 23.76 -20.85
C ILE A 146 3.11 23.71 -19.57
N ALA A 147 2.55 22.55 -19.18
CA ALA A 147 1.77 22.41 -17.96
C ALA A 147 2.54 23.01 -16.76
N THR A 148 1.96 24.07 -16.21
CA THR A 148 2.49 24.80 -15.07
C THR A 148 1.60 24.53 -13.88
N GLU A 149 2.21 24.17 -12.76
CA GLU A 149 1.53 24.04 -11.47
C GLU A 149 2.31 24.81 -10.41
N THR A 150 1.61 25.34 -9.41
CA THR A 150 2.27 25.99 -8.27
C THR A 150 2.57 24.93 -7.21
N ASN A 151 3.85 24.76 -6.88
CA ASN A 151 4.26 23.80 -5.85
C ASN A 151 4.03 24.34 -4.43
N SER A 152 4.25 23.50 -3.41
CA SER A 152 4.07 23.88 -2.00
C SER A 152 5.04 24.97 -1.50
N ALA A 153 6.08 25.29 -2.26
CA ALA A 153 6.97 26.43 -1.99
C ALA A 153 6.52 27.72 -2.69
N GLY A 154 5.30 27.74 -3.26
CA GLY A 154 4.75 28.89 -3.97
C GLY A 154 5.41 29.19 -5.32
N ARG A 155 6.23 28.26 -5.85
CA ARG A 155 6.94 28.44 -7.12
C ARG A 155 6.18 27.78 -8.26
N ILE A 156 6.13 28.46 -9.41
CA ILE A 156 5.59 27.90 -10.65
C ILE A 156 6.57 26.83 -11.14
N ALA A 157 6.13 25.57 -11.13
CA ALA A 157 6.86 24.42 -11.63
C ALA A 157 6.32 24.00 -12.99
N ARG A 158 7.22 23.54 -13.88
CA ARG A 158 6.91 23.03 -15.22
C ARG A 158 7.26 21.57 -15.32
N LEU A 159 6.48 20.82 -16.09
CA LEU A 159 6.78 19.43 -16.39
C LEU A 159 7.98 19.33 -17.35
N GLY A 160 9.04 18.63 -16.94
CA GLY A 160 10.21 18.33 -17.76
C GLY A 160 10.02 17.09 -18.63
N SER A 161 10.97 16.83 -19.53
CA SER A 161 10.94 15.67 -20.45
C SER A 161 10.96 14.31 -19.76
N THR A 162 11.47 14.23 -18.53
CA THR A 162 11.46 13.04 -17.67
C THR A 162 10.10 12.83 -16.97
N GLY A 163 9.13 13.72 -17.20
CA GLY A 163 7.83 13.73 -16.54
C GLY A 163 7.91 14.11 -15.06
N GLN A 164 8.95 14.84 -14.66
CA GLN A 164 9.09 15.44 -13.33
C GLN A 164 8.87 16.94 -13.38
N TYR A 165 8.37 17.52 -12.29
CA TYR A 165 8.22 18.97 -12.18
C TYR A 165 9.53 19.65 -11.78
N TYR A 166 9.78 20.84 -12.34
CA TYR A 166 10.94 21.67 -12.02
C TYR A 166 10.54 23.15 -11.99
N CYS A 167 11.02 23.90 -10.99
CA CYS A 167 10.65 25.31 -10.81
C CYS A 167 11.76 26.31 -11.16
N GLY A 168 12.97 25.85 -11.48
CA GLY A 168 14.11 26.72 -11.79
C GLY A 168 14.70 27.48 -10.59
N GLY A 169 14.09 27.39 -9.40
CA GLY A 169 14.61 28.04 -8.19
C GLY A 169 15.76 27.25 -7.55
N ARG A 170 16.40 27.84 -6.52
CA ARG A 170 17.42 27.15 -5.73
C ARG A 170 16.87 25.90 -5.05
N LEU A 171 17.70 24.87 -4.93
CA LEU A 171 17.37 23.67 -4.18
C LEU A 171 17.36 23.95 -2.68
N ASP A 172 16.43 23.28 -2.02
CA ASP A 172 16.29 23.20 -0.56
C ASP A 172 17.01 21.98 0.03
N ILE A 173 17.72 21.23 -0.82
CA ILE A 173 18.59 20.12 -0.44
C ILE A 173 19.98 20.41 -1.02
N SER A 174 21.00 20.25 -0.18
CA SER A 174 22.39 20.25 -0.63
C SER A 174 22.73 18.84 -1.11
N CYS A 175 23.20 18.73 -2.36
CA CYS A 175 23.74 17.50 -2.92
C CYS A 175 24.94 17.82 -3.80
N ASN A 176 25.83 16.84 -3.97
CA ASN A 176 27.05 16.99 -4.78
C ASN A 176 26.85 16.59 -6.25
N CYS A 177 25.62 16.25 -6.65
CA CYS A 177 25.31 15.70 -7.97
C CYS A 177 24.69 16.73 -8.95
N CYS A 178 24.53 18.00 -8.54
CA CYS A 178 23.84 19.00 -9.34
C CYS A 178 24.34 20.44 -9.07
N ASP A 179 23.92 21.39 -9.90
CA ASP A 179 24.30 22.82 -9.81
C ASP A 179 23.57 23.63 -8.71
N GLY A 180 22.77 22.97 -7.88
CA GLY A 180 21.96 23.60 -6.83
C GLY A 180 20.72 24.32 -7.35
N VAL A 181 20.35 24.13 -8.61
CA VAL A 181 19.14 24.70 -9.23
C VAL A 181 18.14 23.59 -9.55
N CYS A 182 16.85 23.86 -9.33
CA CYS A 182 15.79 22.90 -9.63
C CYS A 182 15.50 22.85 -11.14
N GLY A 183 16.09 21.90 -11.87
CA GLY A 183 15.90 21.84 -13.32
C GLY A 183 16.49 20.61 -14.01
N PRO A 184 15.98 20.21 -15.20
CA PRO A 184 16.35 18.94 -15.84
C PRO A 184 17.74 18.91 -16.49
N LYS A 185 18.40 20.06 -16.70
CA LYS A 185 19.67 20.14 -17.45
C LYS A 185 20.92 19.82 -16.62
N SER A 186 20.82 19.90 -15.30
CA SER A 186 21.95 19.76 -14.36
C SER A 186 21.51 19.78 -12.89
N GLY A 187 20.19 19.70 -12.63
CA GLY A 187 19.55 19.99 -11.36
C GLY A 187 18.67 18.83 -10.87
N CYS A 188 18.60 18.64 -9.55
CA CYS A 188 17.59 17.75 -8.96
C CYS A 188 16.21 18.43 -8.93
N PRO A 189 15.09 17.71 -8.78
CA PRO A 189 13.85 18.35 -8.35
C PRO A 189 14.01 18.85 -6.90
N CYS A 190 13.53 20.05 -6.58
CA CYS A 190 13.41 20.46 -5.17
C CYS A 190 12.34 19.63 -4.46
N ARG A 191 12.30 19.64 -3.12
CA ARG A 191 11.33 18.80 -2.37
C ARG A 191 9.88 19.08 -2.76
N ALA A 192 9.54 20.35 -2.94
CA ALA A 192 8.20 20.77 -3.34
C ALA A 192 7.83 20.26 -4.76
N CYS A 193 8.78 20.29 -5.70
CA CYS A 193 8.55 19.79 -7.05
C CYS A 193 8.50 18.26 -7.13
N LEU A 194 9.32 17.56 -6.34
CA LEU A 194 9.23 16.10 -6.30
C LEU A 194 7.92 15.65 -5.65
N ALA A 195 7.50 16.30 -4.56
CA ALA A 195 6.19 16.03 -3.94
C ALA A 195 5.04 16.28 -4.93
N LEU A 196 5.11 17.37 -5.70
CA LEU A 196 4.17 17.65 -6.78
C LEU A 196 4.16 16.54 -7.83
N THR A 197 5.34 16.04 -8.22
CA THR A 197 5.49 14.92 -9.17
C THR A 197 4.86 13.63 -8.64
N VAL A 198 5.12 13.27 -7.38
CA VAL A 198 4.56 12.09 -6.71
C VAL A 198 3.02 12.19 -6.68
N LYS A 199 2.50 13.38 -6.30
CA LYS A 199 1.06 13.65 -6.26
C LYS A 199 0.42 13.57 -7.65
N ALA A 200 1.00 14.24 -8.64
CA ALA A 200 0.48 14.26 -10.01
C ALA A 200 0.48 12.86 -10.67
N ARG A 201 1.42 11.99 -10.26
CA ARG A 201 1.49 10.59 -10.70
C ARG A 201 0.67 9.64 -9.84
N CYS A 202 0.00 10.13 -8.80
CA CYS A 202 -0.76 9.34 -7.82
C CYS A 202 0.05 8.15 -7.26
N LEU A 203 1.34 8.36 -6.98
CA LEU A 203 2.20 7.27 -6.50
C LEU A 203 1.86 6.89 -5.06
N PRO A 204 1.91 5.59 -4.70
CA PRO A 204 1.70 5.15 -3.32
C PRO A 204 2.75 5.68 -2.36
N SER A 205 2.44 5.67 -1.06
CA SER A 205 3.41 6.02 -0.02
C SER A 205 4.68 5.16 -0.13
N GLY A 206 5.84 5.80 0.05
CA GLY A 206 7.16 5.16 -0.06
C GLY A 206 7.73 5.07 -1.48
N PHE A 207 6.97 5.49 -2.51
CA PHE A 207 7.48 5.62 -3.88
C PHE A 207 7.96 7.05 -4.15
N LEU A 208 9.08 7.16 -4.86
CA LEU A 208 9.65 8.40 -5.38
C LEU A 208 9.89 8.27 -6.88
N VAL A 209 10.33 9.37 -7.52
CA VAL A 209 10.75 9.39 -8.92
C VAL A 209 12.23 9.75 -8.97
N ASN A 210 13.03 8.94 -9.67
CA ASN A 210 14.46 9.18 -9.83
C ASN A 210 14.74 10.22 -10.93
N ASN A 211 15.99 10.64 -11.12
CA ASN A 211 16.32 11.68 -12.09
C ASN A 211 16.05 11.30 -13.56
N ASP A 212 15.96 10.02 -13.89
CA ASP A 212 15.53 9.55 -15.21
C ASP A 212 14.01 9.59 -15.41
N GLY A 213 13.25 10.00 -14.38
CA GLY A 213 11.80 10.00 -14.41
C GLY A 213 11.15 8.65 -14.11
N ALA A 214 11.92 7.64 -13.70
CA ALA A 214 11.39 6.34 -13.34
C ALA A 214 10.91 6.30 -11.88
N THR A 215 9.75 5.69 -11.67
CA THR A 215 9.22 5.40 -10.34
C THR A 215 10.13 4.39 -9.64
N ALA A 216 10.53 4.68 -8.40
CA ALA A 216 11.41 3.84 -7.60
C ALA A 216 10.90 3.73 -6.16
N ARG A 217 11.24 2.63 -5.50
CA ARG A 217 10.91 2.39 -4.08
C ARG A 217 12.06 1.71 -3.35
N LYS A 218 12.09 1.81 -2.02
CA LYS A 218 13.04 1.06 -1.22
C LYS A 218 12.76 -0.44 -1.27
N GLY A 219 13.79 -1.22 -1.56
CA GLY A 219 13.78 -2.68 -1.47
C GLY A 219 14.16 -3.19 -0.07
N VAL A 220 14.28 -4.51 0.07
CA VAL A 220 14.67 -5.18 1.33
C VAL A 220 16.07 -4.80 1.82
N THR A 221 16.93 -4.32 0.93
CA THR A 221 18.29 -3.83 1.23
C THR A 221 18.31 -2.40 1.80
N GLY A 222 17.17 -1.71 1.79
CA GLY A 222 17.07 -0.29 2.18
C GLY A 222 17.42 0.72 1.07
N ARG A 223 17.90 0.24 -0.09
CA ARG A 223 18.20 1.06 -1.29
C ARG A 223 16.97 1.22 -2.19
N TYR A 224 16.91 2.29 -2.99
CA TYR A 224 15.88 2.51 -4.00
C TYR A 224 16.14 1.70 -5.27
N TYR A 225 15.08 1.12 -5.84
CA TYR A 225 15.12 0.39 -7.10
C TYR A 225 13.95 0.79 -8.00
N CYS A 226 14.21 0.91 -9.30
CA CYS A 226 13.19 1.23 -10.31
C CYS A 226 12.72 0.02 -11.13
N GLY A 227 13.39 -1.13 -11.02
CA GLY A 227 13.01 -2.35 -11.73
C GLY A 227 13.18 -2.29 -13.25
N ARG A 228 13.88 -1.29 -13.79
CA ARG A 228 14.18 -1.19 -15.23
C ARG A 228 15.46 -1.95 -15.58
N LYS A 229 15.53 -2.49 -16.79
CA LYS A 229 16.74 -3.08 -17.37
C LYS A 229 17.64 -1.99 -17.93
N VAL A 230 18.60 -1.51 -17.14
CA VAL A 230 19.43 -0.32 -17.44
C VAL A 230 20.90 -0.53 -17.08
N MET A 231 21.29 -1.74 -16.68
CA MET A 231 22.65 -2.05 -16.20
C MET A 231 23.29 -3.16 -17.05
N ASP A 232 22.95 -3.23 -18.34
CA ASP A 232 23.41 -4.30 -19.25
C ASP A 232 24.94 -4.42 -19.38
N ASN A 233 25.69 -3.39 -18.96
CA ASN A 233 27.15 -3.33 -19.01
C ASN A 233 27.82 -3.41 -17.63
N VAL A 234 27.11 -3.83 -16.59
CA VAL A 234 27.66 -3.96 -15.23
C VAL A 234 27.95 -5.42 -14.91
N ASP A 235 29.22 -5.75 -14.70
CA ASP A 235 29.65 -7.10 -14.36
C ASP A 235 29.06 -7.57 -13.03
N GLY A 236 28.58 -8.82 -12.98
CA GLY A 236 28.04 -9.41 -11.76
C GLY A 236 26.59 -9.01 -11.44
N CYS A 237 25.88 -8.35 -12.36
CA CYS A 237 24.45 -8.08 -12.24
C CYS A 237 23.64 -8.73 -13.37
N ASP A 238 22.33 -8.90 -13.17
CA ASP A 238 21.39 -9.45 -14.16
C ASP A 238 20.87 -8.41 -15.19
N GLY A 239 21.44 -7.19 -15.15
CA GLY A 239 21.07 -6.04 -15.98
C GLY A 239 19.88 -5.22 -15.44
N TRP A 240 19.21 -5.67 -14.39
CA TRP A 240 18.02 -5.02 -13.82
C TRP A 240 18.32 -4.23 -12.56
N CYS A 241 17.79 -3.02 -12.47
CA CYS A 241 17.85 -2.22 -11.24
C CYS A 241 16.90 -2.82 -10.18
N GLY A 242 17.39 -3.76 -9.37
CA GLY A 242 16.56 -4.48 -8.40
C GLY A 242 17.35 -5.45 -7.51
N PRO A 243 16.90 -5.74 -6.29
CA PRO A 243 17.67 -6.49 -5.29
C PRO A 243 17.87 -7.99 -5.60
N THR A 244 17.33 -8.49 -6.72
CA THR A 244 17.40 -9.90 -7.12
C THR A 244 18.53 -10.08 -8.13
N ASN A 245 19.78 -10.21 -7.66
CA ASN A 245 20.98 -10.27 -8.52
C ASN A 245 21.25 -9.01 -9.37
N GLY A 246 20.66 -7.87 -9.01
CA GLY A 246 20.98 -6.54 -9.57
C GLY A 246 21.38 -5.55 -8.46
N ASP A 247 22.21 -4.56 -8.78
CA ASP A 247 22.37 -3.39 -7.91
C ASP A 247 21.29 -2.33 -8.22
N ASN A 248 21.29 -1.19 -7.55
CA ASN A 248 20.51 -0.04 -7.98
C ASN A 248 21.26 0.75 -9.06
N CYS A 249 20.56 1.20 -10.09
CA CYS A 249 21.17 2.01 -11.15
C CYS A 249 21.56 3.41 -10.64
N GLU A 250 22.49 4.08 -11.33
CA GLU A 250 22.99 5.43 -10.99
C GLU A 250 21.87 6.43 -10.64
N ALA A 251 20.76 6.41 -11.39
CA ALA A 251 19.61 7.27 -11.11
C ALA A 251 18.94 6.97 -9.76
N CYS A 252 18.88 5.70 -9.36
CA CYS A 252 18.33 5.29 -8.07
C CYS A 252 19.33 5.43 -6.92
N GLU A 253 20.63 5.32 -7.16
CA GLU A 253 21.67 5.64 -6.16
C GLU A 253 21.54 7.08 -5.67
N LYS A 254 21.26 8.02 -6.57
CA LYS A 254 20.99 9.43 -6.21
C LYS A 254 19.76 9.60 -5.30
N LEU A 255 18.80 8.66 -5.36
CA LEU A 255 17.68 8.64 -4.41
C LEU A 255 18.07 8.06 -3.04
N ASP A 256 19.11 7.23 -2.94
CA ASP A 256 19.59 6.75 -1.64
C ASP A 256 20.19 7.92 -0.83
N GLU A 257 20.92 8.81 -1.51
CA GLU A 257 21.51 10.01 -0.90
C GLU A 257 20.44 11.02 -0.46
N LEU A 258 19.38 11.19 -1.27
CA LEU A 258 18.43 12.29 -1.12
C LEU A 258 17.04 11.89 -0.62
N GLY A 259 16.71 10.60 -0.65
CA GLY A 259 15.36 10.09 -0.45
C GLY A 259 14.78 10.34 0.93
N VAL A 260 15.63 10.43 1.97
CA VAL A 260 15.21 10.78 3.34
C VAL A 260 14.65 12.21 3.39
N PHE A 261 15.30 13.14 2.68
CA PHE A 261 14.84 14.52 2.59
C PHE A 261 13.54 14.62 1.79
N TYR A 262 13.36 13.79 0.77
CA TYR A 262 12.15 13.81 -0.04
C TYR A 262 10.92 13.20 0.65
N LEU A 263 11.08 12.06 1.33
CA LEU A 263 9.95 11.40 2.01
C LEU A 263 9.28 12.31 3.04
N THR A 264 10.07 13.07 3.80
CA THR A 264 9.53 14.01 4.80
C THR A 264 8.71 15.16 4.20
N ALA A 265 8.88 15.48 2.91
CA ALA A 265 8.03 16.44 2.20
C ALA A 265 6.76 15.80 1.61
N VAL A 266 6.85 14.56 1.13
CA VAL A 266 5.70 13.81 0.57
C VAL A 266 4.68 13.49 1.67
N SER A 267 5.14 13.08 2.86
CA SER A 267 4.26 12.73 3.99
C SER A 267 3.48 13.91 4.59
N ARG A 268 3.84 15.16 4.27
CA ARG A 268 3.17 16.38 4.77
C ARG A 268 2.18 16.98 3.76
N GLY A 269 2.11 16.43 2.55
CA GLY A 269 1.27 16.92 1.45
C GLY A 269 0.24 15.93 0.92
N LEU A 270 0.09 14.78 1.61
CA LEU A 270 -1.00 13.81 1.44
C LEU A 270 -2.03 13.99 2.55
#